data_AF-A0A7W1LL72-F1
#
_entry.id   AF-A0A7W1LL72-F1
#
_cell.length_a   1.000
_cell.length_b   1.000
_cell.length_c   1.000
_cell.angle_alpha   90.00
_cell.angle_beta   90.00
_cell.angle_gamma   90.00
#
_symmetry.space_group_name_H-M   'P 1'
#
loop_
_entity.id
_entity.type
_entity.pdbx_description
1 polymer ?
#
loop_
_entity_poly.entity_id
_entity_poly.type
_entity_poly.pdbx_seq_one_letter_code
_entity_poly.pdbx_strand_id
1 'polypeptide(L)'
;LGYPRRALRLHAAAQQIVARFDGEVPRGIEDLESLPGVGAYTARAVAAFAFGARTPVVDTNVARVLARAIEGHGHAGPSVGAADRAKVESLLPADAALAARFSVAVMELGALVCTATSPDCTHCPIRTDCVWRVAGSPAYAGPRRKVQHFEGTDRQVRGRLLDILRGTPEPVAAEEVDRAWADGVQRSRALDSLLVDGLVEQRADGRFALAGESP
;
A
#
# COMPACT_ATOMS: atom_id res chain seq x y z
N LEU A 1 -10.38 -7.66 -1.40
CA LEU A 1 -9.16 -6.82 -1.32
C LEU A 1 -8.68 -6.46 0.10
N GLY A 2 -9.35 -6.88 1.20
CA GLY A 2 -8.77 -6.94 2.56
C GLY A 2 -8.42 -5.62 3.29
N TYR A 3 -8.79 -4.47 2.73
CA TYR A 3 -8.51 -3.12 3.26
C TYR A 3 -9.62 -2.15 2.80
N PRO A 4 -10.80 -2.19 3.43
CA PRO A 4 -12.02 -1.57 2.89
C PRO A 4 -11.95 -0.03 2.81
N ARG A 5 -11.16 0.62 3.69
CA ARG A 5 -10.88 2.06 3.59
C ARG A 5 -10.31 2.49 2.23
N ARG A 6 -9.57 1.61 1.54
CA ARG A 6 -9.03 1.93 0.20
C ARG A 6 -10.14 2.13 -0.83
N ALA A 7 -11.25 1.40 -0.73
CA ALA A 7 -12.38 1.58 -1.63
C ALA A 7 -13.05 2.95 -1.41
N LEU A 8 -13.31 3.31 -0.14
CA LEU A 8 -13.86 4.63 0.20
C LEU A 8 -12.95 5.77 -0.30
N ARG A 9 -11.63 5.64 -0.09
CA ARG A 9 -10.67 6.66 -0.54
C ARG A 9 -10.55 6.74 -2.05
N LEU A 10 -10.60 5.59 -2.75
CA LEU A 10 -10.63 5.57 -4.21
C LEU A 10 -11.88 6.28 -4.75
N HIS A 11 -13.05 6.01 -4.18
CA HIS A 11 -14.29 6.70 -4.57
C HIS A 11 -14.21 8.21 -4.29
N ALA A 12 -13.76 8.60 -3.10
CA ALA A 12 -13.59 10.01 -2.75
C ALA A 12 -12.56 10.71 -3.66
N ALA A 13 -11.47 10.04 -4.03
CA ALA A 13 -10.50 10.56 -5.00
C ALA A 13 -11.13 10.78 -6.38
N ALA A 14 -11.95 9.84 -6.87
CA ALA A 14 -12.67 9.99 -8.13
C ALA A 14 -13.66 11.18 -8.09
N GLN A 15 -14.41 11.34 -6.99
CA GLN A 15 -15.30 12.50 -6.80
C GLN A 15 -14.52 13.82 -6.82
N GLN A 16 -13.36 13.87 -6.16
CA GLN A 16 -12.50 15.05 -6.14
C GLN A 16 -11.89 15.35 -7.52
N ILE A 17 -11.53 14.34 -8.30
CA ILE A 17 -11.08 14.48 -9.69
C ILE A 17 -12.16 15.17 -10.54
N VAL A 18 -13.41 14.71 -10.46
CA VAL A 18 -14.51 15.35 -11.18
C VAL A 18 -14.74 16.79 -10.71
N ALA A 19 -14.76 17.02 -9.40
CA ALA A 19 -15.11 18.33 -8.84
C ALA A 19 -14.04 19.41 -9.03
N ARG A 20 -12.75 19.04 -9.04
CA ARG A 20 -11.62 20.00 -9.02
C ARG A 20 -10.72 19.95 -10.25
N PHE A 21 -10.76 18.86 -11.00
CA PHE A 21 -9.83 18.59 -12.11
C PHE A 21 -10.57 18.23 -13.41
N ASP A 22 -11.83 18.68 -13.55
CA ASP A 22 -12.66 18.51 -14.76
C ASP A 22 -12.81 17.05 -15.22
N GLY A 23 -12.76 16.11 -14.27
CA GLY A 23 -12.83 14.68 -14.57
C GLY A 23 -11.53 14.07 -15.08
N GLU A 24 -10.46 14.85 -15.25
CA GLU A 24 -9.15 14.36 -15.66
C GLU A 24 -8.25 14.10 -14.45
N VAL A 25 -7.57 12.94 -14.44
CA VAL A 25 -6.59 12.65 -13.39
C VAL A 25 -5.43 13.65 -13.50
N PRO A 26 -5.10 14.41 -12.43
CA PRO A 26 -4.05 15.41 -12.50
C PRO A 26 -2.68 14.77 -12.73
N ARG A 27 -1.80 15.49 -13.43
CA ARG A 27 -0.45 15.00 -13.77
C ARG A 27 0.61 15.42 -12.74
N GLY A 28 0.36 16.51 -12.02
CA GLY A 28 1.27 17.07 -11.02
C GLY A 28 1.29 16.24 -9.76
N ILE A 29 2.48 16.04 -9.17
CA ILE A 29 2.65 15.26 -7.93
C ILE A 29 1.87 15.90 -6.78
N GLU A 30 1.92 17.22 -6.65
CA GLU A 30 1.23 17.95 -5.56
C GLU A 30 -0.29 17.78 -5.66
N ASP A 31 -0.85 17.91 -6.87
CA ASP A 31 -2.27 17.69 -7.11
C ASP A 31 -2.68 16.24 -6.86
N LEU A 32 -1.86 15.27 -7.29
CA LEU A 32 -2.07 13.86 -7.01
C LEU A 32 -2.04 13.57 -5.50
N GLU A 33 -1.08 14.11 -4.76
CA GLU A 33 -0.98 13.98 -3.30
C GLU A 33 -2.16 14.67 -2.57
N SER A 34 -2.81 15.65 -3.21
CA SER A 34 -4.02 16.27 -2.67
C SER A 34 -5.26 15.36 -2.72
N LEU A 35 -5.21 14.25 -3.46
CA LEU A 35 -6.33 13.32 -3.59
C LEU A 35 -6.44 12.37 -2.37
N PRO A 36 -7.66 12.11 -1.87
CA PRO A 36 -7.90 11.21 -0.75
C PRO A 36 -7.24 9.83 -0.92
N GLY A 37 -6.36 9.47 0.02
CA GLY A 37 -5.68 8.17 0.04
C GLY A 37 -4.52 8.02 -0.95
N VAL A 38 -4.14 9.08 -1.66
CA VAL A 38 -2.95 9.12 -2.51
C VAL A 38 -1.79 9.69 -1.71
N GLY A 39 -0.88 8.82 -1.28
CA GLY A 39 0.38 9.24 -0.65
C GLY A 39 1.50 9.45 -1.67
N ALA A 40 2.66 9.92 -1.20
CA ALA A 40 3.80 10.25 -2.06
C ALA A 40 4.26 9.14 -3.01
N TYR A 41 4.21 7.87 -2.55
CA TYR A 41 4.49 6.74 -3.43
C TYR A 41 3.50 6.67 -4.60
N THR A 42 2.20 6.66 -4.29
CA THR A 42 1.14 6.52 -5.29
C THR A 42 1.13 7.71 -6.25
N ALA A 43 1.30 8.93 -5.76
CA ALA A 43 1.38 10.12 -6.60
C ALA A 43 2.54 10.02 -7.60
N ARG A 44 3.73 9.66 -7.15
CA ARG A 44 4.90 9.50 -8.01
C ARG A 44 4.75 8.33 -8.98
N ALA A 45 4.16 7.22 -8.54
CA ALA A 45 3.86 6.07 -9.39
C ALA A 45 2.89 6.46 -10.51
N VAL A 46 1.79 7.17 -10.21
CA VAL A 46 0.85 7.65 -11.22
C VAL A 46 1.54 8.63 -12.17
N ALA A 47 2.27 9.61 -11.65
CA ALA A 47 3.01 10.58 -12.46
C ALA A 47 4.01 9.90 -13.41
N ALA A 48 4.79 8.93 -12.94
CA ALA A 48 5.74 8.20 -13.78
C ALA A 48 5.03 7.25 -14.77
N PHE A 49 4.15 6.38 -14.27
CA PHE A 49 3.64 5.24 -15.05
C PHE A 49 2.54 5.65 -16.02
N ALA A 50 1.66 6.57 -15.63
CA ALA A 50 0.57 7.02 -16.49
C ALA A 50 0.97 8.22 -17.36
N PHE A 51 1.81 9.12 -16.82
CA PHE A 51 2.11 10.40 -17.48
C PHE A 51 3.57 10.56 -17.93
N GLY A 52 4.41 9.54 -17.73
CA GLY A 52 5.80 9.56 -18.19
C GLY A 52 6.70 10.56 -17.47
N ALA A 53 6.30 11.04 -16.28
CA ALA A 53 7.09 12.00 -15.53
C ALA A 53 8.40 11.36 -15.03
N ARG A 54 9.50 12.12 -15.12
CA ARG A 54 10.77 11.77 -14.48
C ARG A 54 10.67 11.99 -12.98
N THR A 55 10.26 10.97 -12.23
CA THR A 55 10.15 11.01 -10.77
C THR A 55 10.56 9.66 -10.15
N PRO A 56 11.20 9.66 -8.97
CA PRO A 56 11.68 8.45 -8.33
C PRO A 56 10.51 7.73 -7.67
N VAL A 57 10.22 6.52 -8.16
CA VAL A 57 9.20 5.63 -7.59
C VAL A 57 9.89 4.58 -6.75
N VAL A 58 9.64 4.59 -5.44
CA VAL A 58 10.31 3.68 -4.50
C VAL A 58 9.29 2.97 -3.63
N ASP A 59 9.09 1.68 -3.88
CA ASP A 59 8.41 0.76 -2.98
C ASP A 59 9.43 -0.14 -2.25
N THR A 60 8.93 -1.12 -1.50
CA THR A 60 9.79 -2.10 -0.81
C THR A 60 10.54 -3.03 -1.76
N ASN A 61 10.10 -3.17 -3.01
CA ASN A 61 10.76 -3.97 -4.03
C ASN A 61 11.95 -3.23 -4.62
N VAL A 62 11.73 -1.99 -5.06
CA VAL A 62 12.77 -1.09 -5.55
C VAL A 62 13.84 -0.88 -4.49
N ALA A 63 13.46 -0.57 -3.25
CA ALA A 63 14.41 -0.38 -2.16
C ALA A 63 15.29 -1.63 -1.94
N ARG A 64 14.71 -2.84 -2.03
CA ARG A 64 15.46 -4.10 -1.92
C ARG A 64 16.42 -4.31 -3.09
N VAL A 65 16.01 -3.97 -4.32
CA VAL A 65 16.89 -4.05 -5.49
C VAL A 65 18.10 -3.14 -5.30
N LEU A 66 17.89 -1.89 -4.87
CA LEU A 66 19.00 -0.94 -4.62
C LEU A 66 19.93 -1.43 -3.51
N ALA A 67 19.37 -1.88 -2.39
CA ALA A 67 20.14 -2.38 -1.27
C ALA A 67 21.08 -3.52 -1.72
N ARG A 68 20.58 -4.44 -2.54
CA ARG A 68 21.39 -5.56 -3.05
C ARG A 68 22.36 -5.14 -4.15
N ALA A 69 21.84 -4.52 -5.20
CA ALA A 69 22.59 -4.26 -6.42
C ALA A 69 23.64 -3.17 -6.26
N ILE A 70 23.35 -2.14 -5.45
CA ILE A 70 24.19 -0.94 -5.32
C ILE A 70 24.92 -0.93 -3.96
N GLU A 71 24.21 -1.24 -2.87
CA GLU A 71 24.76 -1.10 -1.51
C GLU A 71 25.43 -2.38 -0.99
N GLY A 72 25.24 -3.52 -1.67
CA GLY A 72 25.78 -4.81 -1.23
C GLY A 72 25.07 -5.41 -0.02
N HIS A 73 23.90 -4.91 0.34
CA HIS A 73 23.12 -5.34 1.50
C HIS A 73 21.98 -6.29 1.11
N GLY A 74 21.84 -7.40 1.84
CA GLY A 74 20.76 -8.36 1.59
C GLY A 74 19.34 -7.84 1.86
N HIS A 75 19.20 -6.69 2.54
CA HIS A 75 17.94 -6.07 2.94
C HIS A 75 18.06 -4.53 2.97
N ALA A 76 16.99 -3.82 2.63
CA ALA A 76 16.91 -2.35 2.58
C ALA A 76 16.57 -1.67 3.92
N GLY A 77 16.80 -2.34 5.06
CA GLY A 77 16.36 -1.82 6.37
C GLY A 77 14.83 -1.80 6.60
N PRO A 78 14.36 -1.15 7.68
CA PRO A 78 12.99 -1.29 8.18
C PRO A 78 11.93 -0.43 7.48
N SER A 79 12.34 0.62 6.77
CA SER A 79 11.44 1.61 6.16
C SER A 79 12.03 2.18 4.88
N VAL A 80 11.17 2.43 3.89
CA VAL A 80 11.52 3.21 2.69
C VAL A 80 11.32 4.69 2.99
N GLY A 81 12.29 5.53 2.65
CA GLY A 81 12.26 6.95 2.99
C GLY A 81 12.86 7.88 1.95
N ALA A 82 13.10 9.13 2.36
CA ALA A 82 13.65 10.18 1.50
C ALA A 82 15.05 9.85 0.98
N ALA A 83 15.86 9.12 1.75
CA ALA A 83 17.19 8.68 1.33
C ALA A 83 17.13 7.71 0.14
N ASP A 84 16.22 6.73 0.16
CA ASP A 84 16.03 5.80 -0.96
C ASP A 84 15.53 6.53 -2.20
N ARG A 85 14.64 7.51 -1.99
CA ARG A 85 14.14 8.37 -3.07
C ARG A 85 15.25 9.19 -3.73
N ALA A 86 16.14 9.79 -2.95
CA ALA A 86 17.28 10.54 -3.47
C ALA A 86 18.26 9.63 -4.25
N LYS A 87 18.46 8.39 -3.80
CA LYS A 87 19.26 7.39 -4.51
C LYS A 87 18.63 7.05 -5.86
N VAL A 88 17.34 6.70 -5.90
CA VAL A 88 16.65 6.41 -7.17
C VAL A 88 16.70 7.61 -8.10
N GLU A 89 16.48 8.82 -7.58
CA GLU A 89 16.56 10.05 -8.37
C GLU A 89 17.89 10.21 -9.09
N SER A 90 19.01 9.90 -8.41
CA SER A 90 20.35 9.94 -9.00
C SER A 90 20.60 8.89 -10.09
N LEU A 91 19.81 7.82 -10.11
CA LEU A 91 19.90 6.74 -11.10
C LEU A 91 18.96 6.93 -12.29
N LEU A 92 17.98 7.84 -12.20
CA LEU A 92 17.03 8.06 -13.28
C LEU A 92 17.73 8.68 -14.50
N PRO A 93 17.56 8.08 -15.69
CA PRO A 93 17.96 8.69 -16.96
C PRO A 93 17.40 10.11 -17.12
N ALA A 94 18.12 10.99 -17.82
CA ALA A 94 17.67 12.36 -18.07
C ALA A 94 16.39 12.42 -18.93
N ASP A 95 16.25 11.49 -19.88
CA ASP A 95 15.03 11.33 -20.68
C ASP A 95 13.87 10.82 -19.82
N ALA A 96 12.75 11.55 -19.83
CA ALA A 96 11.62 11.29 -18.94
C ALA A 96 10.92 9.97 -19.26
N ALA A 97 10.73 9.65 -20.55
CA ALA A 97 10.10 8.41 -20.96
C ALA A 97 10.96 7.19 -20.58
N LEU A 98 12.28 7.28 -20.75
CA LEU A 98 13.21 6.26 -20.31
C LEU A 98 13.26 6.13 -18.78
N ALA A 99 13.19 7.24 -18.03
CA ALA A 99 13.11 7.23 -16.58
C ALA A 99 11.83 6.57 -16.04
N ALA A 100 10.69 6.80 -16.68
CA ALA A 100 9.45 6.13 -16.36
C ALA A 100 9.55 4.61 -16.62
N ARG A 101 10.09 4.20 -17.78
CA ARG A 101 10.34 2.79 -18.09
C ARG A 101 11.31 2.14 -17.10
N PHE A 102 12.38 2.84 -16.72
CA PHE A 102 13.32 2.37 -15.70
C PHE A 102 12.61 2.11 -14.37
N SER A 103 11.76 3.04 -13.92
CA SER A 103 11.03 2.89 -12.66
C SER A 103 10.09 1.68 -12.66
N VAL A 104 9.38 1.44 -13.77
CA VAL A 104 8.58 0.22 -13.95
C VAL A 104 9.48 -1.02 -13.94
N ALA A 105 10.57 -1.02 -14.70
CA ALA A 105 11.48 -2.16 -14.84
C ALA A 105 12.12 -2.56 -13.50
N VAL A 106 12.56 -1.61 -12.68
CA VAL A 106 13.16 -1.90 -11.36
C VAL A 106 12.11 -2.43 -10.38
N MET A 107 10.88 -1.91 -10.43
CA MET A 107 9.76 -2.43 -9.63
C MET A 107 9.43 -3.88 -10.01
N GLU A 108 9.31 -4.17 -11.31
CA GLU A 108 9.08 -5.51 -11.87
C GLU A 108 10.20 -6.49 -11.51
N LEU A 109 11.46 -6.06 -11.70
CA LEU A 109 12.64 -6.82 -11.30
C LEU A 109 12.59 -7.19 -9.83
N GLY A 110 12.24 -6.24 -8.96
CA GLY A 110 12.09 -6.48 -7.53
C GLY A 110 10.95 -7.45 -7.22
N ALA A 111 9.81 -7.32 -7.90
CA ALA A 111 8.62 -8.14 -7.68
C ALA A 111 8.78 -9.59 -8.13
N LEU A 112 9.33 -9.82 -9.33
CA LEU A 112 9.34 -11.14 -9.96
C LEU A 112 10.66 -11.90 -9.82
N VAL A 113 11.80 -11.18 -9.77
CA VAL A 113 13.12 -11.82 -9.85
C VAL A 113 13.90 -11.65 -8.54
N CYS A 114 14.15 -10.41 -8.14
CA CYS A 114 14.88 -10.08 -6.92
C CYS A 114 13.95 -10.13 -5.70
N THR A 115 13.27 -11.25 -5.48
CA THR A 115 12.30 -11.43 -4.39
C THR A 115 12.96 -11.42 -3.00
N ALA A 116 12.17 -11.21 -1.94
CA ALA A 116 12.71 -11.05 -0.58
C ALA A 116 13.42 -12.30 -0.06
N THR A 117 12.83 -13.47 -0.25
CA THR A 117 13.29 -14.73 0.36
C THR A 117 14.18 -15.54 -0.57
N SER A 118 13.77 -15.74 -1.82
CA SER A 118 14.42 -16.64 -2.77
C SER A 118 14.56 -15.95 -4.13
N PRO A 119 15.50 -14.99 -4.27
CA PRO A 119 15.68 -14.27 -5.52
C PRO A 119 16.22 -15.20 -6.61
N ASP A 120 15.69 -15.06 -7.83
CA ASP A 120 16.17 -15.77 -9.01
C ASP A 120 17.38 -15.05 -9.63
N CYS A 121 18.52 -15.12 -8.94
CA CYS A 121 19.74 -14.47 -9.39
C CYS A 121 20.29 -15.05 -10.71
N THR A 122 19.85 -16.25 -11.13
CA THR A 122 20.28 -16.86 -12.39
C THR A 122 19.67 -16.09 -13.57
N HIS A 123 18.39 -15.76 -13.50
CA HIS A 123 17.67 -14.99 -14.54
C HIS A 123 17.70 -13.48 -14.33
N CYS A 124 18.38 -13.00 -13.29
CA CYS A 124 18.50 -11.56 -13.03
C CYS A 124 19.40 -10.87 -14.10
N PRO A 125 18.88 -9.85 -14.82
CA PRO A 125 19.62 -9.19 -15.90
C PRO A 125 20.82 -8.38 -15.40
N ILE A 126 20.83 -8.00 -14.11
CA ILE A 126 21.90 -7.22 -13.48
C ILE A 126 22.79 -8.07 -12.56
N ARG A 127 22.75 -9.41 -12.69
CA ARG A 127 23.43 -10.32 -11.75
C ARG A 127 24.95 -10.13 -11.68
N THR A 128 25.56 -9.73 -12.78
CA THR A 128 27.02 -9.56 -12.92
C THR A 128 27.51 -8.31 -12.21
N ASP A 129 26.67 -7.28 -12.17
CA ASP A 129 27.00 -5.97 -11.58
C ASP A 129 26.43 -5.80 -10.17
N CYS A 130 25.61 -6.75 -9.70
CA CYS A 130 24.98 -6.71 -8.39
C CYS A 130 26.02 -6.92 -7.27
N VAL A 131 26.32 -5.87 -6.50
CA VAL A 131 27.35 -5.87 -5.44
C VAL A 131 27.10 -6.99 -4.43
N TRP A 132 25.87 -7.16 -3.95
CA TRP A 132 25.54 -8.22 -2.97
C TRP A 132 25.77 -9.63 -3.54
N ARG A 133 25.46 -9.84 -4.82
CA ARG A 133 25.64 -11.14 -5.48
C ARG A 133 27.12 -11.46 -5.68
N VAL A 134 27.90 -10.48 -6.15
CA VAL A 134 29.34 -10.60 -6.36
C VAL A 134 30.07 -10.88 -5.04
N ALA A 135 29.59 -10.28 -3.93
CA ALA A 135 30.10 -10.55 -2.58
C ALA A 135 29.72 -11.92 -1.99
N GLY A 136 29.11 -12.81 -2.77
CA GLY A 136 28.70 -14.14 -2.30
C GLY A 136 27.38 -14.16 -1.52
N SER A 137 26.54 -13.13 -1.68
CA SER A 137 25.21 -13.03 -1.07
C SER A 137 25.20 -13.12 0.47
N PRO A 138 26.00 -12.30 1.19
CA PRO A 138 26.09 -12.37 2.64
C PRO A 138 24.73 -12.14 3.32
N ALA A 139 24.53 -12.82 4.46
CA ALA A 139 23.32 -12.66 5.26
C ALA A 139 23.24 -11.24 5.85
N TYR A 140 22.02 -10.68 5.87
CA TYR A 140 21.78 -9.36 6.44
C TYR A 140 21.75 -9.42 7.98
N ALA A 141 22.65 -8.68 8.62
CA ALA A 141 22.80 -8.61 10.08
C ALA A 141 22.11 -7.39 10.74
N GLY A 142 21.51 -6.50 9.95
CA GLY A 142 20.87 -5.29 10.46
C GLY A 142 19.43 -5.51 10.98
N PRO A 143 18.79 -4.46 11.50
CA PRO A 143 17.42 -4.53 11.99
C PRO A 143 16.45 -4.83 10.85
N ARG A 144 15.51 -5.74 11.12
CA ARG A 144 14.37 -6.04 10.24
C ARG A 144 13.11 -5.41 10.79
N ARG A 145 12.18 -5.05 9.90
CA ARG A 145 10.84 -4.61 10.29
C ARG A 145 10.15 -5.73 11.06
N LYS A 146 9.65 -5.42 12.26
CA LYS A 146 8.81 -6.36 13.02
C LYS A 146 7.49 -6.55 12.29
N VAL A 147 7.15 -7.80 11.99
CA VAL A 147 5.85 -8.18 11.46
C VAL A 147 4.91 -8.36 12.65
N GLN A 148 3.79 -7.62 12.67
CA GLN A 148 2.74 -7.84 13.64
C GLN A 148 1.93 -9.07 13.23
N HIS A 149 1.70 -10.00 14.16
CA HIS A 149 0.77 -11.11 13.93
C HIS A 149 -0.65 -10.57 13.76
N PHE A 150 -1.42 -11.17 12.85
CA PHE A 150 -2.80 -10.74 12.58
C PHE A 150 -3.76 -11.12 13.70
N GLU A 151 -3.55 -12.28 14.31
CA GLU A 151 -4.41 -12.82 15.37
C GLU A 151 -4.38 -11.94 16.63
N GLY A 152 -5.55 -11.71 17.21
CA GLY A 152 -5.75 -10.86 18.38
C GLY A 152 -5.71 -9.35 18.09
N THR A 153 -5.52 -8.93 16.82
CA THR A 153 -5.47 -7.50 16.48
C THR A 153 -6.86 -6.92 16.23
N ASP A 154 -7.01 -5.61 16.45
CA ASP A 154 -8.24 -4.88 16.08
C ASP A 154 -8.58 -5.04 14.59
N ARG A 155 -7.57 -5.24 13.73
CA ARG A 155 -7.80 -5.51 12.32
C ARG A 155 -8.56 -6.83 12.10
N GLN A 156 -8.25 -7.87 12.89
CA GLN A 156 -8.99 -9.13 12.84
C GLN A 156 -10.43 -8.94 13.30
N VAL A 157 -10.64 -8.23 14.41
CA VAL A 157 -11.97 -7.96 14.97
C VAL A 157 -12.82 -7.18 13.97
N ARG A 158 -12.27 -6.10 13.39
CA ARG A 158 -12.92 -5.33 12.32
C ARG A 158 -13.29 -6.20 11.11
N GLY A 159 -12.42 -7.12 10.73
CA GLY A 159 -12.67 -8.07 9.64
C GLY A 159 -13.91 -8.91 9.93
N ARG A 160 -14.01 -9.50 11.13
CA ARG A 160 -15.17 -10.31 11.54
C ARG A 160 -16.46 -9.50 11.63
N LEU A 161 -16.41 -8.29 12.17
CA LEU A 161 -17.57 -7.39 12.19
C LEU A 161 -18.08 -7.12 10.77
N LEU A 162 -17.18 -6.81 9.84
CA LEU A 162 -17.52 -6.61 8.43
C LEU A 162 -17.95 -7.90 7.70
N ASP A 163 -17.53 -9.07 8.14
CA ASP A 163 -17.98 -10.36 7.58
C ASP A 163 -19.45 -10.62 7.96
N ILE A 164 -19.85 -10.32 9.21
CA ILE A 164 -21.24 -10.43 9.65
C ILE A 164 -22.14 -9.49 8.84
N LEU A 165 -21.75 -8.22 8.74
CA LEU A 165 -22.54 -7.22 8.01
C LEU A 165 -22.61 -7.50 6.50
N ARG A 166 -21.58 -8.11 5.90
CA ARG A 166 -21.63 -8.55 4.48
C ARG A 166 -22.46 -9.81 4.27
N GLY A 167 -22.77 -10.55 5.34
CA GLY A 167 -23.51 -11.81 5.26
C GLY A 167 -25.00 -11.62 4.97
N THR A 168 -25.51 -10.40 5.06
CA THR A 168 -26.93 -10.07 4.88
C THR A 168 -27.10 -8.67 4.28
N PRO A 169 -28.09 -8.45 3.41
CA PRO A 169 -28.45 -7.11 2.93
C PRO A 169 -29.26 -6.31 3.97
N GLU A 170 -29.79 -6.98 5.00
CA GLU A 170 -30.61 -6.35 6.05
C GLU A 170 -29.75 -5.82 7.20
N PRO A 171 -30.12 -4.68 7.83
CA PRO A 171 -29.43 -4.20 9.01
C PRO A 171 -29.45 -5.22 10.16
N VAL A 172 -28.27 -5.43 10.76
CA VAL A 172 -27.97 -6.44 11.78
C VAL A 172 -28.18 -5.87 13.19
N ALA A 173 -28.81 -6.66 14.07
CA ALA A 173 -29.04 -6.27 15.46
C ALA A 173 -27.75 -6.20 16.27
N ALA A 174 -27.71 -5.34 17.30
CA ALA A 174 -26.52 -5.14 18.14
C ALA A 174 -26.06 -6.44 18.80
N GLU A 175 -26.99 -7.31 19.20
CA GLU A 175 -26.70 -8.60 19.85
C GLU A 175 -26.01 -9.60 18.90
N GLU A 176 -26.21 -9.47 17.60
CA GLU A 176 -25.53 -10.30 16.60
C GLU A 176 -24.13 -9.76 16.31
N VAL A 177 -23.97 -8.44 16.20
CA VAL A 177 -22.66 -7.78 16.12
C VAL A 177 -21.82 -8.11 17.36
N ASP A 178 -22.43 -8.16 18.53
CA ASP A 178 -21.76 -8.47 19.78
C ASP A 178 -21.18 -9.89 19.82
N ARG A 179 -21.79 -10.84 19.11
CA ARG A 179 -21.31 -12.22 19.02
C ARG A 179 -20.07 -12.39 18.13
N ALA A 180 -19.63 -11.33 17.41
CA ALA A 180 -18.47 -11.38 16.53
C ALA A 180 -17.14 -11.68 17.26
N TRP A 181 -17.05 -11.23 18.52
CA TRP A 181 -15.81 -11.25 19.29
C TRP A 181 -16.07 -11.27 20.80
N ALA A 182 -15.32 -12.07 21.55
CA ALA A 182 -15.54 -12.28 22.98
C ALA A 182 -15.13 -11.07 23.86
N ASP A 183 -14.01 -10.42 23.52
CA ASP A 183 -13.56 -9.22 24.25
C ASP A 183 -14.43 -8.01 23.87
N GLY A 184 -15.32 -7.62 24.78
CA GLY A 184 -16.24 -6.50 24.56
C GLY A 184 -15.56 -5.14 24.39
N VAL A 185 -14.45 -4.88 25.09
CA VAL A 185 -13.73 -3.59 24.97
C VAL A 185 -13.08 -3.48 23.60
N GLN A 186 -12.40 -4.54 23.18
CA GLN A 186 -11.77 -4.58 21.86
C GLN A 186 -12.81 -4.51 20.74
N ARG A 187 -13.92 -5.23 20.89
CA ARG A 187 -15.04 -5.22 19.95
C ARG A 187 -15.63 -3.83 19.78
N SER A 188 -15.95 -3.15 20.88
CA SER A 188 -16.51 -1.79 20.84
C SER A 188 -15.55 -0.81 20.20
N ARG A 189 -14.25 -0.86 20.54
CA ARG A 189 -13.23 -0.02 19.89
C ARG A 189 -13.12 -0.29 18.38
N ALA A 190 -13.17 -1.56 17.98
CA ALA A 190 -13.14 -1.96 16.58
C ALA A 190 -14.38 -1.47 15.82
N LEU A 191 -15.58 -1.62 16.40
CA LEU A 191 -16.83 -1.14 15.81
C LEU A 191 -16.87 0.38 15.69
N ASP A 192 -16.52 1.10 16.75
CA ASP A 192 -16.41 2.57 16.74
C ASP A 192 -15.48 3.05 15.63
N SER A 193 -14.31 2.42 15.50
CA SER A 193 -13.38 2.76 14.42
C SER A 193 -13.93 2.48 13.02
N LEU A 194 -14.87 1.54 12.84
CA LEU A 194 -15.55 1.28 11.56
C LEU A 194 -16.62 2.33 11.26
N LEU A 195 -17.35 2.78 12.28
CA LEU A 195 -18.31 3.89 12.19
C LEU A 195 -17.59 5.19 11.81
N VAL A 196 -16.51 5.52 12.52
CA VAL A 196 -15.67 6.70 12.25
C VAL A 196 -15.06 6.66 10.85
N ASP A 197 -14.65 5.49 10.38
CA ASP A 197 -14.12 5.32 9.03
C ASP A 197 -15.19 5.43 7.93
N GLY A 198 -16.48 5.46 8.29
CA GLY A 198 -17.61 5.45 7.35
C GLY A 198 -17.78 4.13 6.62
N LEU A 199 -17.38 3.02 7.24
CA LEU A 199 -17.51 1.67 6.68
C LEU A 199 -18.77 0.95 7.16
N VAL A 200 -19.25 1.34 8.34
CA VAL A 200 -20.46 0.85 8.98
C VAL A 200 -21.28 2.08 9.36
N GLU A 201 -22.59 1.95 9.34
CA GLU A 201 -23.52 2.95 9.83
C GLU A 201 -24.44 2.33 10.90
N GLN A 202 -24.83 3.14 11.88
CA GLN A 202 -25.84 2.77 12.85
C GLN A 202 -27.17 3.46 12.49
N ARG A 203 -28.23 2.67 12.40
CA ARG A 203 -29.59 3.12 12.13
C ARG A 203 -30.23 3.72 13.38
N ALA A 204 -31.29 4.49 13.18
CA ALA A 204 -32.06 5.08 14.28
C ALA A 204 -32.69 4.04 15.22
N ASP A 205 -32.94 2.82 14.73
CA ASP A 205 -33.42 1.68 15.52
C ASP A 205 -32.30 0.90 16.24
N GLY A 206 -31.06 1.39 16.17
CA GLY A 206 -29.89 0.80 16.82
C GLY A 206 -29.19 -0.31 16.05
N ARG A 207 -29.72 -0.75 14.91
CA ARG A 207 -29.11 -1.78 14.05
C ARG A 207 -27.94 -1.24 13.24
N PHE A 208 -27.06 -2.13 12.78
CA PHE A 208 -25.86 -1.80 12.02
C PHE A 208 -25.94 -2.33 10.60
N ALA A 209 -25.48 -1.55 9.63
CA ALA A 209 -25.39 -1.94 8.23
C ALA A 209 -24.06 -1.47 7.62
N LEU A 210 -23.71 -1.97 6.43
CA LEU A 210 -22.61 -1.38 5.67
C LEU A 210 -23.00 0.02 5.20
N ALA A 211 -22.05 0.93 5.19
CA ALA A 211 -22.32 2.30 4.75
C ALA A 211 -22.76 2.33 3.28
N GLY A 212 -23.85 3.05 2.99
CA GLY A 212 -24.40 3.18 1.64
C GLY A 212 -25.42 2.11 1.24
N GLU A 213 -25.74 1.16 2.13
CA GLU A 213 -26.89 0.23 1.98
C GLU A 213 -28.18 0.80 2.61
N SER A 214 -28.20 2.11 2.88
CA SER A 214 -29.42 2.85 3.17
C SER A 214 -30.25 3.06 1.90
N PRO A 215 -31.52 2.62 1.86
CA PRO A 215 -32.45 3.11 0.84
C PRO A 215 -32.68 4.62 0.97
#